data_AF-A0A8T5MCW4-F1
#
_entry.id   AF-A0A8T5MCW4-F1
#
_cell.length_a   1.000
_cell.length_b   1.000
_cell.length_c   1.000
_cell.angle_alpha   90.00
_cell.angle_beta   90.00
_cell.angle_gamma   90.00
#
_symmetry.space_group_name_H-M   'P 1'
#
loop_
_entity.id
_entity.type
_entity.pdbx_description
1 polymer ?
#
loop_
_entity_poly.entity_id
_entity_poly.type
_entity_poly.pdbx_seq_one_letter_code
_entity_poly.pdbx_strand_id
1 'polypeptide(L)' 'MPKIKLVGYLCCRCGHKWIPRNLKEKPKVCPKCKSPYWDVPKKKR' A
#
# COMPACT_ATOMS: atom_id res chain seq x y z
N MET A 1 -15.26 20.68 12.58
CA MET A 1 -14.81 19.28 12.70
C MET A 1 -13.70 19.03 11.68
N PRO A 2 -12.45 18.78 12.10
CA PRO A 2 -11.36 18.52 11.15
C PRO A 2 -11.51 17.11 10.54
N LYS A 3 -11.50 17.01 9.20
CA LYS A 3 -11.45 15.74 8.47
C LYS A 3 -9.99 15.37 8.21
N ILE A 4 -9.46 14.38 8.93
CA ILE A 4 -8.12 13.84 8.66
C ILE A 4 -8.16 13.02 7.36
N LYS A 5 -7.28 13.33 6.41
CA LYS A 5 -7.05 12.51 5.22
C LYS A 5 -5.90 11.54 5.51
N LEU A 6 -6.22 10.26 5.69
CA LEU A 6 -5.20 9.20 5.85
C LEU A 6 -4.80 8.68 4.46
N VAL A 7 -3.51 8.72 4.14
CA VAL A 7 -2.98 8.06 2.93
C VAL A 7 -2.67 6.62 3.31
N GLY A 8 -3.46 5.68 2.79
CA GLY A 8 -3.25 4.24 2.95
C GLY A 8 -2.70 3.60 1.67
N TYR A 9 -1.99 2.48 1.83
CA TYR A 9 -1.53 1.66 0.72
C TYR A 9 -2.38 0.39 0.59
N LEU A 10 -2.63 -0.04 -0.64
CA LEU A 10 -3.32 -1.28 -0.98
C LEU A 10 -2.38 -2.14 -1.82
N CYS A 11 -2.18 -3.40 -1.41
CA CYS A 11 -1.40 -4.34 -2.19
C CYS A 11 -2.26 -4.94 -3.31
N CYS A 12 -1.85 -4.76 -4.57
CA CYS A 12 -2.49 -5.37 -5.73
C CYS A 12 -2.30 -6.90 -5.84
N ARG A 13 -1.44 -7.50 -5.00
CA ARG A 13 -1.20 -8.97 -4.97
C ARG A 13 -2.15 -9.68 -4.01
N CYS A 14 -2.18 -9.24 -2.76
CA CYS A 14 -2.91 -9.90 -1.69
C CYS A 14 -4.15 -9.13 -1.21
N GLY A 15 -4.40 -7.93 -1.75
CA GLY A 15 -5.51 -7.06 -1.35
C GLY A 15 -5.36 -6.43 0.03
N HIS A 16 -4.20 -6.61 0.69
CA HIS A 16 -3.99 -6.07 2.03
C HIS A 16 -3.92 -4.54 2.01
N LYS A 17 -4.65 -3.91 2.92
CA LYS A 17 -4.65 -2.46 3.13
C LYS A 17 -3.89 -2.16 4.40
N TRP A 18 -2.92 -1.25 4.34
CA TRP A 18 -2.21 -0.79 5.54
C TRP A 18 -1.97 0.70 5.46
N ILE A 19 -1.83 1.31 6.64
CA ILE A 19 -1.54 2.73 6.76
C ILE A 19 -0.09 2.84 7.24
N PRO A 20 0.81 3.41 6.42
CA PRO A 20 2.18 3.64 6.86
C PRO A 20 2.19 4.62 8.03
N ARG A 21 3.05 4.41 9.01
CA ARG A 21 3.29 5.40 10.07
C ARG A 21 4.08 6.61 9.54
N ASN A 22 5.01 6.36 8.61
CA ASN A 22 5.77 7.40 7.91
C ASN A 22 5.20 7.62 6.50
N LEU A 23 4.52 8.75 6.30
CA LEU A 23 4.05 9.19 4.98
C LEU A 23 5.18 9.58 4.03
N LYS A 24 6.36 9.93 4.56
CA LYS A 24 7.56 10.27 3.79
C LYS A 24 8.19 9.06 3.10
N GLU A 25 8.05 7.87 3.68
CA GLU A 25 8.71 6.67 3.18
C GLU A 25 7.67 5.72 2.59
N LYS A 26 7.72 5.58 1.26
CA LYS A 26 6.93 4.56 0.56
C LYS A 26 7.43 3.17 0.98
N PRO A 27 6.53 2.26 1.41
CA PRO A 27 6.92 0.90 1.74
C PRO A 27 7.48 0.23 0.49
N LYS A 28 8.69 -0.32 0.58
CA LYS A 28 9.30 -1.05 -0.55
C LYS A 28 8.64 -2.41 -0.77
N VAL A 29 8.00 -2.96 0.27
CA VAL A 29 7.38 -4.30 0.27
C VAL A 29 6.05 -4.27 1.03
N CYS A 30 5.12 -5.14 0.64
CA CYS A 30 3.89 -5.33 1.42
C CYS A 30 4.20 -6.03 2.75
N PRO A 31 3.71 -5.55 3.90
CA PRO A 31 3.97 -6.17 5.21
C PRO A 31 3.38 -7.59 5.33
N LYS A 32 2.34 -7.93 4.57
CA LYS A 32 1.67 -9.23 4.63
C LYS A 32 2.33 -10.28 3.74
N CYS A 33 2.45 -10.01 2.45
CA CYS A 33 2.99 -10.98 1.49
C CYS A 33 4.48 -10.79 1.17
N LYS A 34 5.13 -9.77 1.77
CA LYS A 34 6.53 -9.37 1.53
C LYS A 34 6.86 -9.13 0.04
N SER A 35 5.84 -8.98 -0.81
CA SER A 35 6.06 -8.71 -2.23
C SER A 35 6.50 -7.27 -2.44
N PRO A 36 7.61 -7.02 -3.16
CA PRO A 36 8.02 -5.67 -3.55
C PRO A 36 7.08 -5.04 -4.58
N TYR A 37 6.45 -5.87 -5.41
CA TYR A 37 5.50 -5.45 -6.44
C TYR A 37 4.07 -5.29 -5.90
N TRP A 38 3.92 -4.73 -4.71
CA TRP A 38 2.60 -4.51 -4.11
C TRP A 38 1.83 -3.37 -4.79
N ASP A 39 2.56 -2.39 -5.32
CA ASP A 39 2.05 -1.22 -6.06
C ASP A 39 1.81 -1.49 -7.55
N VAL A 40 2.29 -2.63 -8.07
CA VAL A 40 2.21 -2.93 -9.50
C VAL A 40 0.91 -3.68 -9.79
N PRO A 41 -0.07 -3.06 -10.47
CA PRO A 41 -1.25 -3.78 -10.96
C PRO A 41 -0.83 -4.77 -12.05
N LYS A 42 -1.39 -5.98 -12.03
CA LYS A 42 -1.19 -6.92 -13.15
C LYS A 42 -1.74 -6.28 -14.42
N LYS A 43 -0.93 -6.13 -15.47
CA LYS A 43 -1.43 -5.81 -16.83
C LYS A 43 -2.46 -6.87 -17.20
N LYS A 44 -3.74 -6.48 -17.33
CA LYS A 44 -4.74 -7.32 -18.01
C LYS A 44 -4.35 -7.34 -19.48
N ARG A 45 -4.22 -8.55 -20.03
CA ARG A 45 -3.96 -8.83 -21.44
C ARG A 45 -5.28 -8.90 -22.19
#